data_AF-A0A919BS62-F1
#
_entry.id   AF-A0A919BS62-F1
#
_cell.length_a   1.000
_cell.length_b   1.000
_cell.length_c   1.000
_cell.angle_alpha   90.00
_cell.angle_beta   90.00
_cell.angle_gamma   90.00
#
_symmetry.space_group_name_H-M   'P 1'
#
loop_
_entity.id
_entity.type
_entity.pdbx_description
1 polymer ?
#
loop_
_entity_poly.entity_id
_entity_poly.type
_entity_poly.pdbx_seq_one_letter_code
_entity_poly.pdbx_strand_id
1 'polypeptide(L)'
;MSETSPIYSGQGVPETFAAFKNRPCALGVEHPNFILPTPIEIKALRKLMGFSQVDVAKLTGCKWNVKGSSAVRKWETVEGKEHRSISPSAWQLMLLKSGLVTMEPLVL
;
A
#
# COMPACT_ATOMS: atom_id res chain seq x y z
N MET A 1 5.37 -1.47 -32.11
CA MET A 1 5.52 -0.14 -31.48
C MET A 1 5.41 -0.35 -29.99
N SER A 2 6.54 -0.31 -29.29
CA SER A 2 6.56 -0.51 -27.84
C SER A 2 6.16 0.80 -27.19
N GLU A 3 4.94 0.86 -26.67
CA GLU A 3 4.49 1.99 -25.87
C GLU A 3 5.31 2.02 -24.59
N THR A 4 6.26 2.95 -24.52
CA THR A 4 7.01 3.25 -23.32
C THR A 4 6.04 3.92 -22.34
N SER A 5 5.36 3.13 -21.51
CA SER A 5 4.51 3.67 -20.45
C SER A 5 5.36 4.59 -19.57
N PRO A 6 5.00 5.88 -19.43
CA PRO A 6 5.78 6.81 -18.63
C PRO A 6 5.79 6.33 -17.18
N ILE A 7 7.00 6.11 -16.65
CA ILE A 7 7.23 5.93 -15.22
C ILE A 7 6.92 7.29 -14.57
N TYR A 8 5.71 7.46 -14.05
CA TYR A 8 5.30 8.66 -13.30
C TYR A 8 6.03 8.72 -11.95
N SER A 9 7.27 9.19 -11.96
CA SER A 9 8.02 9.60 -10.76
C SER A 9 7.65 11.02 -10.31
N GLY A 10 6.36 11.39 -10.33
CA GLY A 10 5.95 12.79 -10.21
C GLY A 10 4.66 13.08 -9.43
N GLN A 11 3.97 12.09 -8.88
CA GLN A 11 2.80 12.37 -8.05
C GLN A 11 3.23 12.60 -6.60
N GLY A 12 3.07 13.83 -6.09
CA GLY A 12 3.35 14.21 -4.70
C GLY A 12 2.64 13.32 -3.67
N VAL A 13 2.95 13.40 -2.38
CA VAL A 13 2.36 12.51 -1.37
C VAL A 13 0.82 12.59 -1.39
N PRO A 14 0.10 11.46 -1.46
CA PRO A 14 -1.36 11.49 -1.45
C PRO A 14 -1.90 11.81 -0.05
N GLU A 15 -2.55 12.96 0.10
CA GLU A 15 -3.03 13.46 1.40
C GLU A 15 -4.53 13.21 1.64
N THR A 16 -5.23 12.57 0.71
CA THR A 16 -6.65 12.22 0.84
C THR A 16 -6.96 10.86 0.20
N PHE A 17 -8.04 10.19 0.62
CA PHE A 17 -8.51 8.95 -0.03
C PHE A 17 -8.87 9.17 -1.51
N ALA A 18 -9.44 10.33 -1.86
CA ALA A 18 -9.74 10.67 -3.24
C ALA A 18 -8.46 10.76 -4.10
N ALA A 19 -7.38 11.33 -3.55
CA ALA A 19 -6.08 11.37 -4.23
C ALA A 19 -5.45 9.98 -4.39
N PHE A 20 -5.73 9.05 -3.47
CA PHE A 20 -5.31 7.66 -3.58
C PHE A 20 -6.06 6.90 -4.68
N LYS A 21 -7.37 7.11 -4.82
CA LYS A 21 -8.23 6.35 -5.73
C LYS A 21 -7.75 6.35 -7.19
N ASN A 22 -7.06 7.40 -7.62
CA ASN A 22 -6.56 7.55 -8.99
C ASN A 22 -5.15 6.98 -9.21
N ARG A 23 -4.57 6.29 -8.22
CA ARG A 23 -3.20 5.76 -8.31
C ARG A 23 -3.17 4.32 -8.83
N PRO A 24 -2.11 3.94 -9.58
CA PRO A 24 -1.88 2.54 -9.96
C PRO A 24 -1.85 1.58 -8.77
N CYS A 25 -1.34 2.04 -7.63
CA CYS A 25 -1.30 1.23 -6.41
C CYS A 25 -2.64 1.11 -5.70
N ALA A 26 -3.66 1.91 -6.02
CA ALA A 26 -5.00 1.76 -5.45
C ALA A 26 -5.90 0.82 -6.25
N LEU A 27 -5.39 0.20 -7.31
CA LEU A 27 -6.13 -0.77 -8.13
C LEU A 27 -6.15 -2.15 -7.47
N GLY A 28 -7.13 -2.99 -7.85
CA GLY A 28 -7.16 -4.39 -7.47
C GLY A 28 -5.93 -5.15 -8.00
N VAL A 29 -5.49 -6.19 -7.29
CA VAL A 29 -4.23 -6.90 -7.58
C VAL A 29 -4.17 -7.54 -8.97
N GLU A 30 -5.33 -7.89 -9.53
CA GLU A 30 -5.45 -8.50 -10.87
C GLU A 30 -5.52 -7.47 -12.00
N HIS A 31 -5.65 -6.18 -11.67
CA HIS A 31 -5.74 -5.14 -12.68
C HIS A 31 -4.40 -5.01 -13.44
N PRO A 32 -4.38 -4.94 -14.78
CA PRO A 32 -3.15 -4.97 -15.57
C PRO A 32 -2.19 -3.81 -15.28
N ASN A 33 -2.75 -2.67 -14.86
CA ASN A 33 -1.99 -1.47 -14.48
C ASN A 33 -1.67 -1.40 -12.98
N PHE A 34 -1.92 -2.45 -12.19
CA PHE A 34 -1.59 -2.46 -10.77
C PHE A 34 -0.08 -2.41 -10.57
N ILE A 35 0.37 -1.51 -9.71
CA ILE A 35 1.78 -1.37 -9.32
C ILE A 35 1.84 -1.37 -7.79
N LEU A 36 2.81 -2.06 -7.21
CA LEU A 36 3.02 -2.02 -5.76
C LEU A 36 3.30 -0.58 -5.28
N PRO A 37 2.80 -0.21 -4.09
CA PRO A 37 2.99 1.14 -3.56
C PRO A 37 4.46 1.38 -3.21
N THR A 38 4.84 2.65 -3.27
CA THR A 38 6.09 3.16 -2.71
C THR A 38 6.02 3.22 -1.17
N PRO A 39 7.16 3.27 -0.48
CA PRO A 39 7.21 3.46 0.98
C PRO A 39 6.45 4.70 1.48
N ILE A 40 6.45 5.76 0.67
CA ILE A 40 5.77 7.01 0.95
C ILE A 40 4.25 6.83 0.89
N GLU A 41 3.74 6.11 -0.11
CA GLU A 41 2.32 5.79 -0.25
C GLU A 41 1.84 4.86 0.87
N ILE A 42 2.64 3.88 1.27
CA ILE A 42 2.31 2.99 2.40
C ILE A 42 2.10 3.81 3.67
N LYS A 43 3.04 4.71 3.96
CA LYS A 43 2.97 5.59 5.13
C LYS A 43 1.80 6.56 5.06
N ALA A 44 1.53 7.11 3.88
CA ALA A 44 0.43 8.04 3.66
C ALA A 44 -0.94 7.36 3.88
N LEU A 45 -1.17 6.18 3.29
CA LEU A 45 -2.42 5.45 3.47
C LEU A 45 -2.63 5.06 4.93
N ARG A 46 -1.58 4.54 5.60
CA ARG A 46 -1.66 4.20 7.02
C ARG A 46 -2.08 5.40 7.87
N LYS A 47 -1.48 6.57 7.63
CA LYS A 47 -1.84 7.80 8.34
C LYS A 47 -3.28 8.24 8.06
N LEU A 48 -3.73 8.16 6.80
CA LEU A 48 -5.10 8.47 6.41
C LEU A 48 -6.13 7.57 7.09
N MET A 49 -5.81 6.29 7.27
CA MET A 49 -6.63 5.34 8.02
C MET A 49 -6.63 5.61 9.53
N GLY A 50 -5.77 6.50 10.03
CA GLY A 50 -5.57 6.73 11.47
C GLY A 50 -4.84 5.58 12.18
N PHE A 51 -4.11 4.74 11.44
CA PHE A 51 -3.53 3.51 11.98
C PHE A 51 -2.09 3.71 12.48
N SER A 52 -1.76 3.04 13.58
CA SER A 52 -0.36 2.83 13.99
C SER A 52 0.31 1.73 13.15
N GLN A 53 1.63 1.59 13.25
CA GLN A 53 2.33 0.46 12.62
C GLN A 53 1.88 -0.89 13.20
N VAL A 54 1.45 -0.92 14.47
CA VAL A 54 0.92 -2.11 15.12
C VAL A 54 -0.43 -2.50 14.54
N ASP A 55 -1.30 -1.53 14.25
CA ASP A 55 -2.62 -1.79 13.68
C ASP A 55 -2.51 -2.38 12.28
N VAL A 56 -1.59 -1.86 11.46
CA VAL A 56 -1.27 -2.46 10.15
C VAL A 56 -0.73 -3.88 10.32
N ALA A 57 0.19 -4.10 11.26
CA ALA A 57 0.73 -5.45 11.48
C ALA A 57 -0.33 -6.46 11.92
N LYS A 58 -1.28 -6.05 12.78
CA LYS A 58 -2.43 -6.87 13.16
C LYS A 58 -3.32 -7.17 11.95
N LEU A 59 -3.62 -6.17 11.13
CA LEU A 59 -4.41 -6.33 9.90
C LEU A 59 -3.77 -7.32 8.92
N THR A 60 -2.45 -7.24 8.75
CA THR A 60 -1.71 -8.03 7.74
C THR A 60 -1.07 -9.30 8.30
N GLY A 61 -1.34 -9.66 9.57
CA GLY A 61 -0.77 -10.85 10.22
C GLY A 61 0.76 -10.80 10.43
N CYS A 62 1.37 -9.62 10.42
CA CYS A 62 2.81 -9.46 10.65
C CYS A 62 3.15 -9.45 12.15
N LYS A 63 4.39 -9.82 12.48
CA LYS A 63 4.89 -9.74 13.87
C LYS A 63 4.94 -8.28 14.35
N TRP A 64 4.59 -8.05 15.61
CA TRP A 64 4.61 -6.74 16.27
C TRP A 64 4.95 -6.86 17.76
N ASN A 65 5.36 -5.75 18.37
CA ASN A 65 5.54 -5.61 19.82
C ASN A 65 5.13 -4.20 20.28
N VAL A 66 5.38 -3.86 21.55
CA VAL A 66 5.03 -2.57 22.15
C VAL A 66 5.68 -1.37 21.42
N LYS A 67 6.83 -1.57 20.76
CA LYS A 67 7.55 -0.52 20.02
C LYS A 67 7.10 -0.37 18.57
N GLY A 68 6.27 -1.28 18.03
CA GLY A 68 5.81 -1.25 16.65
C GLY A 68 5.98 -2.57 15.91
N SER A 69 5.99 -2.50 14.58
CA SER A 69 6.27 -3.64 13.71
C SER A 69 7.46 -3.36 12.82
N SER A 70 8.48 -4.21 12.92
CA SER A 70 9.66 -4.11 12.08
C SER A 70 9.32 -4.31 10.60
N ALA A 71 8.38 -5.19 10.27
CA ALA A 71 7.92 -5.38 8.89
C ALA A 71 7.34 -4.08 8.32
N VAL A 72 6.38 -3.47 9.03
CA VAL A 72 5.74 -2.22 8.59
C VAL A 72 6.75 -1.08 8.51
N ARG A 73 7.67 -0.95 9.47
CA ARG A 73 8.74 0.06 9.41
C ARG A 73 9.62 -0.11 8.16
N LYS A 74 9.95 -1.35 7.80
CA LYS A 74 10.76 -1.68 6.61
C LYS A 74 10.02 -1.37 5.31
N TRP A 75 8.70 -1.56 5.28
CA TRP A 75 7.84 -1.13 4.18
C TRP A 75 7.82 0.39 3.99
N GLU A 76 7.88 1.15 5.08
CA GLU A 76 7.90 2.62 5.06
C GLU A 76 9.30 3.23 4.89
N THR A 77 10.35 2.40 4.88
CA THR A 77 11.73 2.86 4.70
C THR A 77 11.95 3.16 3.22
N VAL A 78 12.34 4.38 2.86
CA VAL A 78 12.48 4.79 1.44
C VAL A 78 13.67 4.11 0.78
N GLU A 79 14.81 4.06 1.47
CA GLU A 79 16.07 3.53 0.92
C GLU A 79 16.92 2.86 2.00
N GLY A 80 17.96 2.15 1.56
CA GLY A 80 18.94 1.50 2.44
C GLY A 80 18.64 0.03 2.74
N LYS A 81 19.53 -0.59 3.55
CA LYS A 81 19.55 -2.05 3.78
C LYS A 81 18.28 -2.61 4.42
N GLU A 82 17.54 -1.76 5.11
CA GLU A 82 16.30 -2.12 5.80
C GLU A 82 15.06 -1.98 4.91
N HIS A 83 15.14 -1.32 3.74
CA HIS A 83 14.01 -1.20 2.82
C HIS A 83 13.51 -2.58 2.39
N ARG A 84 12.20 -2.80 2.46
CA ARG A 84 11.54 -4.01 1.94
C ARG A 84 10.24 -3.60 1.27
N SER A 85 9.93 -4.16 0.11
CA SER A 85 8.61 -4.01 -0.51
C SER A 85 7.54 -4.68 0.36
N ILE A 86 6.35 -4.09 0.39
CA ILE A 86 5.15 -4.72 0.96
C ILE A 86 4.69 -5.86 0.04
N SER A 87 4.14 -6.93 0.61
CA SER A 87 3.53 -7.98 -0.21
C SER A 87 2.22 -7.49 -0.84
N PRO A 88 1.86 -7.95 -2.05
CA PRO A 88 0.60 -7.57 -2.68
C PRO A 88 -0.61 -7.81 -1.78
N SER A 89 -0.67 -8.97 -1.12
CA SER A 89 -1.78 -9.32 -0.23
C SER A 89 -1.91 -8.39 0.97
N ALA A 90 -0.78 -8.01 1.61
CA ALA A 90 -0.80 -7.08 2.74
C ALA A 90 -1.29 -5.69 2.30
N TRP A 91 -0.87 -5.24 1.13
CA TRP A 91 -1.33 -3.97 0.57
C TRP A 91 -2.81 -3.99 0.21
N GLN A 92 -3.28 -5.06 -0.45
CA GLN A 92 -4.70 -5.22 -0.77
C GLN A 92 -5.58 -5.24 0.48
N LEU A 93 -5.14 -5.87 1.58
CA LEU A 93 -5.85 -5.78 2.86
C LEU A 93 -5.97 -4.34 3.38
N MET A 94 -4.95 -3.50 3.20
CA MET A 94 -5.03 -2.08 3.54
C MET A 94 -6.01 -1.32 2.63
N LEU A 95 -6.01 -1.60 1.33
CA LEU A 95 -6.95 -0.99 0.38
C LEU A 95 -8.41 -1.38 0.68
N LEU A 96 -8.65 -2.66 0.97
CA LEU A 96 -9.95 -3.17 1.39
C LEU A 96 -10.40 -2.52 2.70
N LYS A 97 -9.50 -2.46 3.70
CA LYS A 97 -9.82 -1.86 5.00
C LYS A 97 -10.09 -0.35 4.92
N SER A 98 -9.47 0.35 3.98
CA SER A 98 -9.70 1.77 3.72
C SER A 98 -10.93 2.04 2.85
N GLY A 99 -11.51 1.02 2.22
CA GLY A 99 -12.62 1.16 1.28
C GLY A 99 -12.22 1.75 -0.08
N LEU A 100 -10.92 1.83 -0.37
CA LEU A 100 -10.41 2.25 -1.69
C LEU A 100 -10.67 1.19 -2.76
N VAL A 101 -10.65 -0.08 -2.36
CA VAL A 101 -11.00 -1.23 -3.19
C VAL A 101 -12.11 -2.01 -2.49
N THR A 102 -13.00 -2.59 -3.28
CA THR A 102 -14.00 -3.55 -2.83
C THR A 102 -13.70 -4.90 -3.47
N MET A 103 -13.81 -5.98 -2.68
CA MET A 103 -13.70 -7.33 -3.21
C MET A 103 -15.08 -7.78 -3.66
N GLU A 104 -15.19 -8.18 -4.93
CA GLU A 104 -16.39 -8.87 -5.40
C GLU A 104 -16.39 -10.32 -4.88
N PRO A 105 -17.56 -10.87 -4.55
CA PRO A 105 -17.66 -12.27 -4.16
C PRO A 105 -17.20 -13.16 -5.31
N LEU A 106 -16.42 -14.19 -4.99
CA LEU A 106 -16.09 -15.24 -5.97
C LEU A 106 -17.39 -15.94 -6.36
N VAL A 107 -17.75 -15.87 -7.64
CA VAL A 107 -18.80 -16.70 -8.22
C VAL A 107 -18.19 -18.08 -8.42
N LEU A 108 -18.56 -19.02 -7.54
CA LEU A 108 -18.14 -20.42 -7.59
C LEU A 108 -18.96 -21.22 -8.60
#